data_AF-A0A8C8B4R0-F1
#
_entry.id   AF-A0A8C8B4R0-F1
#
_cell.length_a   1.000
_cell.length_b   1.000
_cell.length_c   1.000
_cell.angle_alpha   90.00
_cell.angle_beta   90.00
_cell.angle_gamma   90.00
#
_symmetry.space_group_name_H-M   'P 1'
#
loop_
_entity.id
_entity.type
_entity.pdbx_description
1 polymer ?
#
loop_
_entity_poly.entity_id
_entity_poly.type
_entity_poly.pdbx_seq_one_letter_code
_entity_poly.pdbx_strand_id
1 'polypeptide(L)'
;MKHLQKLLLSLLLVTYYSRNRMEGGGEAKTHSTPYVAYLQGKNNHFCGGFLVAPNWVMTAAQCFGDAGDPLVCNNKAYGIFSYRHNNWPGFYTHIAPYLPWVNSVMKSA
;
A
#
# COMPACT_ATOMS: atom_id res chain seq x y z
N MET A 1 -6.96 -16.70 39.39
CA MET A 1 -7.36 -17.15 38.02
C MET A 1 -7.73 -16.00 37.08
N LYS A 2 -8.63 -15.07 37.45
CA LYS A 2 -9.01 -13.92 36.59
C LYS A 2 -7.85 -12.97 36.22
N HIS A 3 -6.89 -12.80 37.13
CA HIS A 3 -5.69 -11.98 36.89
C HIS A 3 -4.77 -12.59 35.82
N LEU A 4 -4.66 -13.92 35.80
CA LEU A 4 -3.83 -14.65 34.85
C LEU A 4 -4.41 -14.58 33.43
N GLN A 5 -5.74 -14.69 33.28
CA GLN A 5 -6.40 -14.48 31.98
C GLN A 5 -6.20 -13.06 31.44
N LYS A 6 -6.31 -12.03 32.30
CA LYS A 6 -6.05 -10.64 31.90
C LYS A 6 -4.61 -10.44 31.42
N LEU A 7 -3.64 -11.05 32.12
CA LEU A 7 -2.23 -11.03 31.72
C LEU A 7 -2.00 -11.75 30.38
N LEU A 8 -2.61 -12.92 30.17
CA LEU A 8 -2.54 -13.64 28.89
C LEU A 8 -3.14 -12.82 27.74
N LEU A 9 -4.31 -12.21 27.95
CA LEU A 9 -4.95 -11.34 26.96
C LEU A 9 -4.09 -10.12 26.63
N SER A 10 -3.46 -9.48 27.63
CA SER A 10 -2.54 -8.37 27.38
C SER A 10 -1.30 -8.80 26.60
N LEU A 11 -0.75 -9.99 26.87
CA LEU A 11 0.42 -10.51 26.15
C LEU A 11 0.07 -10.82 24.69
N LEU A 12 -1.11 -11.39 24.43
CA LEU A 12 -1.61 -11.66 23.09
C LEU A 12 -1.86 -10.36 22.30
N LEU A 13 -2.38 -9.31 22.94
CA LEU A 13 -2.56 -8.00 22.31
C LEU A 13 -1.23 -7.32 21.96
N VAL A 14 -0.23 -7.40 22.86
CA VAL A 14 1.11 -6.80 22.64
C VAL A 14 1.87 -7.53 21.51
N THR A 15 1.79 -8.86 21.47
CA THR A 15 2.42 -9.66 20.41
C THR A 15 1.73 -9.49 19.06
N TYR A 16 0.40 -9.37 19.03
CA TYR A 16 -0.36 -9.05 17.82
C TYR A 16 0.01 -7.67 17.24
N TYR A 17 0.16 -6.66 18.10
CA TYR A 17 0.52 -5.30 17.66
C TYR A 17 1.94 -5.20 17.09
N SER A 18 2.90 -5.95 17.63
CA SER A 18 4.30 -5.91 17.16
C SER A 18 4.51 -6.54 15.78
N ARG A 19 3.58 -7.38 15.29
CA ARG A 19 3.75 -8.10 14.03
C ARG A 19 3.70 -7.21 12.78
N ASN A 20 3.37 -5.93 12.93
CA ASN A 20 3.30 -4.95 11.84
C ASN A 20 4.49 -3.98 11.77
N ARG A 21 5.52 -4.17 12.61
CA ARG A 21 6.75 -3.37 12.52
C ARG A 21 7.77 -4.13 11.69
N MET A 22 8.22 -3.53 10.60
CA MET A 22 9.39 -4.01 9.86
C MET A 22 10.58 -4.01 10.82
N GLU A 23 11.02 -5.17 11.28
CA GLU A 23 12.25 -5.35 12.03
C GLU A 23 13.28 -6.03 11.11
N GLY A 24 14.44 -5.40 10.89
CA GLY A 24 15.57 -6.02 10.17
C GLY A 24 16.11 -5.32 8.92
N GLY A 25 15.93 -3.99 8.76
CA GLY A 25 16.58 -3.25 7.68
C GLY A 25 17.99 -2.78 8.03
N GLY A 26 18.98 -3.04 7.17
CA GLY A 26 20.30 -2.39 7.21
C GLY A 26 20.31 -1.10 6.41
N GLU A 27 21.22 -0.18 6.72
CA GLU A 27 21.40 1.04 5.92
C GLU A 27 21.84 0.67 4.50
N ALA A 28 21.12 1.17 3.49
CA ALA A 28 21.46 0.91 2.10
C ALA A 28 22.78 1.61 1.75
N LYS A 29 23.67 0.90 1.04
CA LYS A 29 24.89 1.51 0.50
C LYS A 29 24.51 2.71 -0.38
N THR A 30 25.20 3.84 -0.24
CA THR A 30 24.95 5.05 -1.03
C THR A 30 24.84 4.73 -2.52
N HIS A 31 23.77 5.22 -3.17
CA HIS A 31 23.44 5.01 -4.59
C HIS A 31 23.22 3.55 -5.05
N SER A 32 23.12 2.58 -4.14
CA SER A 32 22.86 1.17 -4.52
C SER A 32 21.42 0.90 -4.97
N THR A 33 20.49 1.80 -4.64
CA THR A 33 19.05 1.68 -4.94
C THR A 33 18.52 2.92 -5.68
N PRO A 34 19.01 3.22 -6.90
CA PRO A 34 18.68 4.46 -7.61
C PRO A 34 17.21 4.54 -8.06
N TYR A 35 16.52 3.39 -8.09
CA TYR A 35 15.09 3.32 -8.41
C TYR A 35 14.20 3.45 -7.16
N VAL A 36 14.73 3.37 -5.94
CA VAL A 36 13.93 3.47 -4.72
C VAL A 36 13.73 4.94 -4.36
N ALA A 37 12.48 5.31 -4.09
CA ALA A 37 12.08 6.67 -3.73
C ALA A 37 11.46 6.71 -2.33
N TYR A 38 11.84 7.74 -1.57
CA TYR A 38 11.15 8.14 -0.35
C TYR A 38 10.09 9.17 -0.72
N LEU A 39 8.83 8.90 -0.38
CA LEU A 39 7.69 9.77 -0.66
C LEU A 39 7.15 10.33 0.65
N GLN A 40 7.07 11.65 0.75
CA GLN A 40 6.50 12.33 1.90
C GLN A 40 5.06 12.76 1.60
N GLY A 41 4.11 12.15 2.31
CA GLY A 41 2.69 12.50 2.26
C GLY A 41 2.33 13.65 3.20
N LYS A 42 1.03 13.97 3.26
CA LYS A 42 0.50 14.97 4.21
C LYS A 42 0.60 14.43 5.65
N ASN A 43 0.70 15.34 6.63
CA ASN A 43 0.73 15.01 8.07
C ASN A 43 1.89 14.09 8.49
N ASN A 44 3.08 14.26 7.93
CA ASN A 44 4.27 13.44 8.22
C ASN A 44 4.12 11.94 7.89
N HIS A 45 3.13 11.56 7.06
CA HIS A 45 3.08 10.20 6.52
C HIS A 45 4.23 10.01 5.51
N PHE A 46 4.82 8.83 5.50
CA PHE A 46 5.90 8.48 4.57
C PHE A 46 5.63 7.15 3.90
N CYS A 47 6.12 7.03 2.69
CA CYS A 47 5.99 5.84 1.87
C CYS A 47 7.24 5.53 1.07
N GLY A 48 7.43 4.24 0.79
CA GLY A 48 8.38 3.79 -0.21
C GLY A 48 7.75 3.77 -1.59
N GLY A 49 8.55 4.02 -2.62
CA GLY A 49 8.15 3.87 -4.02
C GLY A 49 9.30 3.44 -4.92
N PHE A 50 8.99 3.18 -6.19
CA PHE A 50 9.96 2.76 -7.21
C PHE A 50 9.78 3.57 -8.49
N LEU A 51 10.88 3.99 -9.12
CA LEU A 51 10.88 4.70 -10.40
C LEU A 51 10.47 3.73 -11.52
N VAL A 52 9.38 4.05 -12.24
CA VAL A 52 8.86 3.23 -13.35
C VAL A 52 9.06 3.87 -14.72
N ALA A 53 9.30 5.19 -14.75
CA ALA A 53 9.68 5.97 -15.92
C ALA A 53 10.38 7.27 -15.46
N PRO A 54 11.03 8.04 -16.36
CA PRO A 54 11.62 9.33 -15.99
C PRO A 54 10.57 10.23 -15.32
N ASN A 55 10.85 10.67 -14.10
CA ASN A 55 9.95 11.48 -13.26
C ASN A 55 8.65 10.79 -12.77
N TRP A 56 8.50 9.47 -12.95
CA TRP A 56 7.34 8.72 -12.48
C TRP A 56 7.72 7.69 -11.42
N VAL A 57 7.15 7.83 -10.22
CA VAL A 57 7.33 6.90 -9.08
C VAL A 57 6.01 6.18 -8.80
N MET A 58 6.05 4.86 -8.76
CA MET A 58 4.95 4.00 -8.32
C MET A 58 5.08 3.72 -6.82
N THR A 59 3.98 3.77 -6.07
CA THR A 59 3.95 3.48 -4.62
C THR A 59 2.67 2.74 -4.22
N ALA A 60 2.60 2.27 -2.98
CA ALA A 60 1.39 1.71 -2.43
C ALA A 60 0.29 2.76 -2.40
N ALA A 61 -0.90 2.39 -2.83
CA ALA A 61 -1.94 3.37 -3.06
C ALA A 61 -2.50 3.94 -1.73
N GLN A 62 -2.52 3.14 -0.66
CA GLN A 62 -2.85 3.57 0.71
C GLN A 62 -1.98 4.72 1.26
N CYS A 63 -0.86 5.05 0.60
CA CYS A 63 0.01 6.17 0.95
C CYS A 63 -0.66 7.53 0.85
N PHE A 64 -1.75 7.63 0.08
CA PHE A 64 -2.41 8.90 -0.21
C PHE A 64 -3.94 8.86 -0.01
N GLY A 65 -4.42 8.15 1.01
CA GLY A 65 -5.84 8.04 1.36
C GLY A 65 -6.51 6.84 0.68
N ASP A 66 -7.68 7.04 0.08
CA ASP A 66 -8.47 5.98 -0.58
C ASP A 66 -7.81 5.43 -1.86
N ALA A 67 -6.61 5.88 -2.22
CA ALA A 67 -5.88 5.41 -3.39
C ALA A 67 -5.68 3.88 -3.29
N GLY A 68 -6.05 3.17 -4.35
CA GLY A 68 -6.01 1.71 -4.40
C GLY A 68 -7.36 1.05 -4.20
N ASP A 69 -8.35 1.77 -3.67
CA ASP A 69 -9.65 1.19 -3.39
C ASP A 69 -10.35 0.78 -4.70
N PRO A 70 -10.95 -0.43 -4.75
CA PRO A 70 -11.59 -0.91 -5.95
C PRO A 70 -12.94 -0.23 -6.14
N LEU A 71 -13.17 0.29 -7.35
CA LEU A 71 -14.51 0.63 -7.82
C LEU A 71 -15.22 -0.65 -8.23
N VAL A 72 -16.10 -1.15 -7.36
CA VAL A 72 -16.85 -2.39 -7.56
C VAL A 72 -18.32 -2.08 -7.85
N CYS A 73 -18.86 -2.70 -8.91
CA CYS A 73 -20.28 -2.70 -9.23
C CYS A 73 -20.72 -4.12 -9.55
N ASN A 74 -21.81 -4.60 -8.93
CA ASN A 74 -22.32 -5.97 -9.10
C ASN A 74 -21.22 -7.04 -8.95
N ASN A 75 -20.43 -6.95 -7.87
CA ASN A 75 -19.30 -7.83 -7.58
C ASN A 75 -18.19 -7.87 -8.65
N LYS A 76 -18.16 -6.91 -9.57
CA LYS A 76 -17.10 -6.77 -10.58
C LYS A 76 -16.33 -5.49 -10.36
N ALA A 77 -15.00 -5.58 -10.35
CA ALA A 77 -14.12 -4.42 -10.31
C ALA A 77 -14.04 -3.75 -11.69
N TYR A 78 -14.12 -2.42 -11.71
CA TYR A 78 -14.04 -1.61 -12.93
C TYR A 78 -12.89 -0.59 -12.89
N GLY A 79 -12.49 -0.20 -11.68
CA GLY A 79 -11.48 0.82 -11.49
C GLY A 79 -10.71 0.65 -10.20
N ILE A 80 -9.56 1.31 -10.12
CA ILE A 80 -8.79 1.49 -8.89
C ILE A 80 -8.76 2.99 -8.61
N PHE A 81 -9.16 3.43 -7.42
CA PHE A 81 -9.17 4.85 -7.10
C PHE A 81 -7.74 5.40 -7.16
N SER A 82 -7.58 6.51 -7.88
CA SER A 82 -6.28 7.16 -8.09
C SER A 82 -6.17 8.42 -7.24
N TYR A 83 -7.03 9.42 -7.50
CA TYR A 83 -7.06 10.66 -6.72
C TYR A 83 -8.39 11.40 -6.90
N ARG A 84 -8.63 12.39 -6.03
CA ARG A 84 -9.77 13.32 -6.14
C ARG A 84 -9.27 14.76 -5.98
N HIS A 85 -9.81 15.68 -6.76
CA HIS A 85 -9.55 17.11 -6.62
C HIS A 85 -10.78 17.83 -6.04
N ASN A 86 -10.72 18.22 -4.77
CA ASN A 86 -11.81 18.91 -4.07
C ASN A 86 -13.15 18.17 -4.22
N ASN A 87 -14.19 18.86 -4.71
CA ASN A 87 -15.55 18.33 -4.88
C ASN A 87 -15.77 17.61 -6.23
N TRP A 88 -14.71 17.32 -6.99
CA TRP A 88 -14.83 16.55 -8.22
C TRP A 88 -15.07 15.07 -7.92
N PRO A 89 -15.72 14.33 -8.83
CA PRO A 89 -15.73 12.87 -8.76
C PRO A 89 -14.31 12.30 -8.67
N GLY A 90 -14.17 11.14 -8.03
CA GLY A 90 -12.89 10.43 -7.98
C GLY A 90 -12.41 10.05 -9.38
N PHE A 91 -11.12 10.21 -9.63
CA PHE A 91 -10.47 9.67 -10.82
C PHE A 91 -10.04 8.24 -10.53
N TYR A 92 -10.40 7.31 -11.42
CA TYR A 92 -10.11 5.89 -11.29
C TYR A 92 -9.27 5.42 -12.48
N THR A 93 -8.29 4.55 -12.22
CA THR A 93 -7.60 3.81 -13.26
C THR A 93 -8.55 2.78 -13.85
N HIS A 94 -8.85 2.89 -15.14
CA HIS A 94 -9.68 1.91 -15.84
C HIS A 94 -8.93 0.58 -15.98
N ILE A 95 -9.41 -0.48 -15.31
CA ILE A 95 -8.63 -1.73 -15.21
C ILE A 95 -8.80 -2.67 -16.41
N ALA A 96 -9.86 -2.51 -17.22
CA ALA A 96 -10.18 -3.45 -18.30
C ALA A 96 -9.01 -3.68 -19.29
N PRO A 97 -8.26 -2.66 -19.74
CA PRO A 97 -7.12 -2.84 -20.64
C PRO A 97 -5.94 -3.59 -20.00
N TYR A 98 -5.83 -3.58 -18.67
CA TYR A 98 -4.72 -4.19 -17.93
C TYR A 98 -4.99 -5.66 -17.55
N LEU A 99 -6.22 -6.15 -17.71
CA LEU A 99 -6.60 -7.51 -17.35
C LEU A 99 -5.71 -8.60 -17.99
N PRO A 100 -5.26 -8.51 -19.26
CA PRO A 100 -4.35 -9.51 -19.81
C PRO A 100 -3.03 -9.60 -19.04
N TRP A 101 -2.44 -8.44 -18.69
CA TRP A 101 -1.21 -8.37 -17.92
C TRP A 101 -1.41 -8.88 -16.49
N VAL A 102 -2.46 -8.41 -15.80
CA VAL A 102 -2.79 -8.89 -14.43
C VAL A 102 -2.94 -10.40 -14.42
N ASN A 103 -3.68 -10.96 -15.37
CA ASN A 103 -3.86 -12.41 -15.47
C ASN A 103 -2.55 -13.15 -15.75
N SER A 104 -1.61 -12.56 -16.50
CA SER A 104 -0.30 -13.19 -16.73
C SER A 104 0.54 -13.27 -15.45
N VAL A 105 0.49 -12.22 -14.62
CA VAL A 105 1.20 -12.18 -13.32
C VAL A 105 0.56 -13.17 -12.34
N MET A 106 -0.76 -13.13 -12.20
CA MET A 106 -1.49 -13.96 -11.24
C MET A 106 -1.46 -15.46 -11.57
N LYS A 107 -1.30 -15.83 -12.85
CA LYS A 107 -1.09 -17.24 -13.27
C LYS A 107 0.33 -17.74 -13.00
N SER A 108 1.27 -16.81 -12.77
CA SER A 108 2.68 -17.11 -12.50
C SER A 108 2.99 -17.14 -11.01
N ALA A 109 1.99 -16.93 -10.15
CA ALA A 109 2.09 -16.91 -8.70
C ALA A 109 1.54 -18.20 -8.07
#